data_AF-A0A9E0Y9I6-F1
#
_entry.id   AF-A0A9E0Y9I6-F1
#
_cell.length_a   1.000
_cell.length_b   1.000
_cell.length_c   1.000
_cell.angle_alpha   90.00
_cell.angle_beta   90.00
_cell.angle_gamma   90.00
#
_symmetry.space_group_name_H-M   'P 1'
#
loop_
_entity.id
_entity.type
_entity.pdbx_description
1 polymer ?
#
loop_
_entity_poly.entity_id
_entity_poly.type
_entity_poly.pdbx_seq_one_letter_code
_entity_poly.pdbx_strand_id
1 'polypeptide(L)'
;MPENEVQTFFLLEIEREWSALGKRFPAPPWGVWIREYRAAGAEQSGFRIDAVPQNVWFLDKKGFRRKPPNDFQRFLLVQTGRLWNDGFFGGFESVVWSRGDRFFHELGLAAFAPVEDAKNLYYLEYIWGGRFGRGHCVDIGRGLRHAVWKNVWVS
;
A
#
# COMPACT_ATOMS: atom_id res chain seq x y z
N MET A 1 -5.57 12.88 18.51
CA MET A 1 -4.39 11.98 18.55
C MET A 1 -3.34 12.60 17.64
N PRO A 2 -2.03 12.55 17.97
CA PRO A 2 -0.99 13.10 17.11
C PRO A 2 -0.94 12.32 15.79
N GLU A 3 -0.87 13.02 14.66
CA GLU A 3 -0.77 12.43 13.30
C GLU A 3 0.39 11.42 13.18
N ASN A 4 1.49 11.67 13.90
CA ASN A 4 2.69 10.82 13.89
C ASN A 4 2.47 9.45 14.56
N GLU A 5 1.57 9.34 15.55
CA GLU A 5 1.28 8.05 16.21
C GLU A 5 0.50 7.12 15.27
N VAL A 6 -0.47 7.68 14.54
CA VAL A 6 -1.28 6.92 13.58
C VAL A 6 -0.44 6.43 12.41
N GLN A 7 0.41 7.30 11.86
CA GLN A 7 1.37 6.91 10.84
C GLN A 7 2.28 5.77 11.32
N THR A 8 2.83 5.90 12.53
CA THR A 8 3.70 4.86 13.12
C THR A 8 2.96 3.53 13.27
N PHE A 9 1.70 3.56 13.72
CA PHE A 9 0.87 2.36 13.83
C PHE A 9 0.74 1.63 12.48
N PHE A 10 0.38 2.34 11.41
CA PHE A 10 0.20 1.72 10.10
C PHE A 10 1.50 1.18 9.52
N LEU A 11 2.62 1.89 9.70
CA LEU A 11 3.92 1.40 9.27
C LEU A 11 4.25 0.07 9.96
N LEU A 12 4.18 0.00 11.29
CA LEU A 12 4.47 -1.21 12.05
C LEU A 12 3.53 -2.37 11.69
N GLU A 13 2.26 -2.06 11.43
CA GLU A 13 1.27 -3.03 10.98
C GLU A 13 1.64 -3.64 9.62
N ILE A 14 2.05 -2.80 8.67
CA ILE A 14 2.50 -3.24 7.34
C ILE A 14 3.77 -4.08 7.44
N GLU A 15 4.74 -3.70 8.28
CA GLU A 15 5.95 -4.50 8.52
C GLU A 15 5.63 -5.87 9.11
N ARG A 16 4.68 -5.92 10.05
CA ARG A 16 4.23 -7.18 10.65
C ARG A 16 3.64 -8.11 9.60
N GLU A 17 2.73 -7.61 8.76
CA GLU A 17 2.13 -8.41 7.69
C GLU A 17 3.18 -8.85 6.66
N TRP A 18 4.05 -7.94 6.20
CA TRP A 18 5.11 -8.28 5.24
C TRP A 18 6.07 -9.35 5.80
N SER A 19 6.50 -9.21 7.06
CA SER A 19 7.38 -10.18 7.72
C SER A 19 6.71 -11.55 7.88
N ALA A 20 5.39 -11.59 8.06
CA ALA A 20 4.64 -12.84 8.14
C ALA A 20 4.55 -13.57 6.78
N LEU A 21 4.70 -12.87 5.65
CA LEU A 21 4.65 -13.48 4.32
C LEU A 21 5.74 -14.52 4.10
N GLY A 22 6.94 -14.32 4.65
CA GLY A 22 8.04 -15.29 4.52
C GLY A 22 7.72 -16.65 5.16
N LYS A 23 6.73 -16.71 6.06
CA LYS A 23 6.22 -17.97 6.62
C LYS A 23 5.11 -18.59 5.77
N ARG A 24 4.38 -17.77 5.00
CA ARG A 24 3.22 -18.19 4.20
C ARG A 24 3.55 -18.49 2.74
N PHE A 25 4.61 -17.88 2.22
CA PHE A 25 4.99 -17.96 0.80
C PHE A 25 6.47 -18.31 0.65
N PRO A 26 6.84 -19.21 -0.29
CA PRO A 26 8.23 -19.61 -0.51
C PRO A 26 9.13 -18.47 -1.01
N ALA A 27 8.52 -17.46 -1.65
CA ALA A 27 9.19 -16.30 -2.21
C ALA A 27 8.37 -15.04 -1.90
N PRO A 28 8.53 -14.44 -0.69
CA PRO A 28 7.91 -13.16 -0.38
C PRO A 28 8.52 -12.03 -1.23
N PRO A 29 7.81 -10.91 -1.42
CA PRO A 29 8.39 -9.75 -2.10
C PRO A 29 9.65 -9.27 -1.37
N TRP A 30 10.68 -8.91 -2.14
CA TRP A 30 11.97 -8.43 -1.67
C TRP A 30 11.86 -7.17 -0.81
N GLY A 31 10.91 -6.31 -1.12
CA GLY A 31 10.59 -5.11 -0.35
C GLY A 31 9.19 -4.58 -0.69
N VAL A 32 8.79 -3.51 -0.03
CA VAL A 32 7.43 -2.94 -0.10
C VAL A 32 7.50 -1.43 -0.24
N TRP A 33 6.80 -0.89 -1.24
CA TRP A 33 6.48 0.53 -1.29
C TRP A 33 5.24 0.83 -0.46
N ILE A 34 5.36 1.77 0.46
CA ILE A 34 4.29 2.16 1.38
C ILE A 34 3.96 3.63 1.14
N ARG A 35 2.66 3.94 1.10
CA ARG A 35 2.16 5.27 0.79
C ARG A 35 1.15 5.73 1.82
N GLU A 36 1.22 6.99 2.15
CA GLU A 36 0.18 7.70 2.87
C GLU A 36 -0.47 8.70 1.92
N TYR A 37 -1.79 8.66 1.83
CA TYR A 37 -2.57 9.61 1.05
C TYR A 37 -3.35 10.57 1.96
N ARG A 38 -3.77 11.69 1.37
CA ARG A 38 -4.83 12.52 1.97
C ARG A 38 -6.12 11.72 2.09
N ALA A 39 -7.04 12.25 2.90
CA ALA A 39 -8.36 11.67 3.10
C ALA A 39 -8.97 11.21 1.77
N ALA A 40 -9.42 9.96 1.74
CA ALA A 40 -10.10 9.37 0.60
C ALA A 40 -11.60 9.27 0.91
N GLY A 41 -12.43 9.58 -0.09
CA GLY A 41 -13.89 9.42 0.02
C GLY A 41 -14.23 7.97 0.36
N ALA A 42 -15.25 7.74 1.18
CA ALA A 42 -15.63 6.42 1.68
C ALA A 42 -15.95 5.39 0.58
N GLU A 43 -16.28 5.85 -0.63
CA GLU A 43 -16.60 5.01 -1.79
C GLU A 43 -15.38 4.67 -2.67
N GLN A 44 -14.24 5.31 -2.43
CA GLN A 44 -13.00 5.07 -3.18
C GLN A 44 -12.22 3.92 -2.53
N SER A 45 -12.54 2.70 -2.92
CA SER A 45 -11.78 1.51 -2.52
C SER A 45 -10.70 1.17 -3.55
N GLY A 46 -9.51 0.78 -3.07
CA GLY A 46 -8.39 0.32 -3.89
C GLY A 46 -7.28 1.36 -4.11
N PHE A 47 -6.18 0.89 -4.71
CA PHE A 47 -4.99 1.71 -4.98
C PHE A 47 -5.32 2.93 -5.85
N ARG A 48 -5.29 4.10 -5.21
CA ARG A 48 -5.33 5.41 -5.87
C ARG A 48 -4.00 5.71 -6.55
N ILE A 49 -3.79 5.11 -7.71
CA ILE A 49 -2.62 5.37 -8.56
C ILE A 49 -2.62 6.83 -9.06
N ASP A 50 -3.79 7.44 -9.10
CA ASP A 50 -4.09 8.81 -9.52
C ASP A 50 -3.88 9.88 -8.44
N ALA A 51 -3.77 9.47 -7.17
CA ALA A 51 -3.47 10.40 -6.09
C ALA A 51 -1.95 10.54 -5.89
N VAL A 52 -1.49 11.76 -5.59
CA VAL A 52 -0.10 11.97 -5.16
C VAL A 52 0.00 11.63 -3.66
N PRO A 53 0.85 10.66 -3.26
CA PRO A 53 1.03 10.35 -1.86
C PRO A 53 1.69 11.53 -1.12
N GLN A 54 1.22 11.80 0.10
CA GLN A 54 1.82 12.82 0.98
C GLN A 54 3.17 12.34 1.50
N ASN A 55 3.24 11.07 1.89
CA ASN A 55 4.44 10.44 2.40
C ASN A 55 4.63 9.08 1.74
N VAL A 56 5.90 8.73 1.55
CA VAL A 56 6.31 7.48 0.92
C VAL A 56 7.44 6.86 1.71
N TRP A 57 7.39 5.55 1.88
CA TRP A 57 8.44 4.74 2.46
C TRP A 57 8.74 3.53 1.58
N PHE A 58 9.95 3.03 1.74
CA PHE A 58 10.34 1.72 1.26
C PHE A 58 10.77 0.86 2.45
N LEU A 59 10.17 -0.32 2.58
CA LEU A 59 10.51 -1.33 3.58
C LEU A 59 11.22 -2.48 2.90
N ASP A 60 12.37 -2.90 3.45
CA ASP A 60 13.05 -4.14 3.09
C ASP A 60 13.74 -4.75 4.32
N LYS A 61 14.63 -5.73 4.11
CA LYS A 61 15.39 -6.40 5.19
C LYS A 61 16.22 -5.45 6.06
N LYS A 62 16.50 -4.22 5.60
CA LYS A 62 17.24 -3.20 6.36
C LYS A 62 16.30 -2.27 7.13
N GLY A 63 14.99 -2.49 7.09
CA GLY A 63 13.97 -1.68 7.75
C GLY A 63 13.44 -0.54 6.88
N PHE A 64 12.65 0.35 7.50
CA PHE A 64 12.01 1.47 6.81
C PHE A 64 12.99 2.54 6.37
N ARG A 65 12.78 3.05 5.17
CA ARG A 65 13.41 4.27 4.68
C ARG A 65 12.36 5.19 4.09
N ARG A 66 12.27 6.41 4.60
CA ARG A 66 11.44 7.44 3.96
C ARG A 66 12.02 7.77 2.59
N LYS A 67 11.15 7.96 1.60
CA LYS A 67 11.51 8.25 0.22
C LYS A 67 10.75 9.49 -0.27
N PRO A 68 11.33 10.27 -1.19
CA PRO A 68 10.59 11.30 -1.89
C PRO A 68 9.41 10.69 -2.68
N PRO A 69 8.23 11.34 -2.74
CA PRO A 69 7.12 10.88 -3.58
C PRO A 69 7.50 10.64 -5.05
N ASN A 70 8.42 11.46 -5.59
CA ASN A 70 8.92 11.32 -6.96
C ASN A 70 9.65 9.99 -7.21
N ASP A 71 10.29 9.39 -6.20
CA ASP A 71 10.95 8.08 -6.36
C ASP A 71 9.89 6.99 -6.59
N PHE A 72 8.76 7.07 -5.88
CA PHE A 72 7.65 6.16 -6.09
C PHE A 72 6.97 6.38 -7.44
N GLN A 73 6.80 7.63 -7.89
CA GLN A 73 6.26 7.93 -9.21
C GLN A 73 7.13 7.35 -10.34
N ARG A 74 8.46 7.48 -10.23
CA ARG A 74 9.39 6.86 -11.17
C ARG A 74 9.27 5.34 -11.16
N PHE A 75 9.16 4.75 -9.96
CA PHE A 75 8.93 3.31 -9.82
C PHE A 75 7.64 2.88 -10.52
N LEU A 76 6.52 3.58 -10.28
CA LEU A 76 5.26 3.28 -10.97
C LEU A 76 5.40 3.38 -12.48
N LEU A 77 5.96 4.49 -12.98
CA LEU A 77 6.17 4.69 -14.41
C LEU A 77 6.98 3.55 -15.05
N VAL A 78 8.03 3.08 -14.38
CA VAL A 78 8.85 1.95 -14.86
C VAL A 78 8.08 0.62 -14.81
N GLN A 79 7.24 0.40 -13.80
CA GLN A 79 6.48 -0.84 -13.65
C GLN A 79 5.29 -0.94 -14.60
N THR A 80 4.57 0.16 -14.78
CA THR A 80 3.29 0.19 -15.50
C THR A 80 3.41 0.76 -16.90
N GLY A 81 4.54 1.40 -17.23
CA GLY A 81 4.69 2.20 -18.46
C GLY A 81 3.77 3.43 -18.51
N ARG A 82 3.10 3.78 -17.41
CA ARG A 82 2.07 4.84 -17.35
C ARG A 82 2.31 5.82 -16.20
N LEU A 83 1.89 7.06 -16.38
CA LEU A 83 1.88 8.11 -15.35
C LEU A 83 0.59 8.06 -14.52
N TRP A 84 0.62 8.74 -13.36
CA TRP A 84 -0.51 8.82 -12.42
C TRP A 84 -1.76 9.50 -13.01
N ASN A 85 -1.62 10.25 -14.10
CA ASN A 85 -2.71 11.00 -14.74
C ASN A 85 -3.28 10.33 -16.01
N ASP A 86 -2.88 9.10 -16.35
CA ASP A 86 -3.17 8.52 -17.67
C ASP A 86 -4.57 7.88 -17.85
N GLY A 87 -5.46 7.92 -16.86
CA GLY A 87 -6.85 7.43 -16.99
C GLY A 87 -6.99 5.91 -17.18
N PHE A 88 -7.87 5.27 -16.41
CA PHE A 88 -7.93 3.80 -16.32
C PHE A 88 -8.93 3.18 -17.31
N PHE A 89 -8.45 2.67 -18.44
CA PHE A 89 -9.13 1.61 -19.19
C PHE A 89 -8.07 0.60 -19.68
N GLY A 90 -8.09 -0.61 -19.11
CA GLY A 90 -7.20 -1.73 -19.49
C GLY A 90 -6.16 -2.07 -18.42
N GLY A 91 -6.00 -3.37 -18.15
CA GLY A 91 -5.14 -3.91 -17.08
C GLY A 91 -3.66 -3.58 -17.23
N PHE A 92 -2.89 -3.88 -16.19
CA PHE A 92 -1.45 -3.69 -16.15
C PHE A 92 -0.75 -4.55 -17.20
N GLU A 93 -0.49 -3.99 -18.37
CA GLU A 93 0.55 -4.51 -19.25
C GLU A 93 1.89 -4.16 -18.61
N SER A 94 2.45 -5.09 -17.85
CA SER A 94 3.77 -4.94 -17.26
C SER A 94 4.83 -4.96 -18.37
N VAL A 95 5.55 -3.84 -18.52
CA VAL A 95 6.42 -3.63 -19.68
C VAL A 95 7.89 -4.01 -19.41
N VAL A 96 8.37 -4.02 -18.16
CA VAL A 96 9.82 -4.20 -17.89
C VAL A 96 10.16 -5.41 -17.02
N TRP A 97 9.33 -5.77 -16.03
CA TRP A 97 9.68 -6.80 -15.03
C TRP A 97 8.78 -8.05 -15.04
N SER A 98 7.80 -8.16 -15.95
CA SER A 98 6.92 -9.34 -16.04
C SER A 98 6.97 -10.07 -17.39
N ARG A 99 8.10 -10.02 -18.10
CA ARG A 99 8.31 -10.92 -19.25
C ARG A 99 8.60 -12.34 -18.77
N GLY A 100 7.56 -13.18 -18.76
CA GLY A 100 7.62 -14.63 -18.55
C GLY A 100 6.43 -15.15 -17.73
N ASP A 101 6.29 -16.48 -17.62
CA ASP A 101 5.25 -17.24 -16.89
C ASP A 101 5.20 -16.97 -15.36
N ARG A 102 5.90 -15.93 -14.93
CA ARG A 102 6.09 -15.46 -13.57
C ARG A 102 5.70 -13.99 -13.53
N PHE A 103 4.40 -13.73 -13.62
CA PHE A 103 3.77 -12.41 -13.42
C PHE A 103 3.91 -11.96 -11.95
N PHE A 104 5.14 -11.80 -11.48
CA PHE A 104 5.43 -11.49 -10.08
C PHE A 104 6.17 -10.17 -10.04
N HIS A 105 5.56 -9.18 -9.41
CA HIS A 105 6.35 -8.05 -8.94
C HIS A 105 7.21 -8.59 -7.78
N GLU A 106 8.53 -8.45 -7.86
CA GLU A 106 9.41 -8.73 -6.71
C GLU A 106 9.14 -7.76 -5.54
N LEU A 107 8.24 -6.79 -5.73
CA LEU A 107 7.93 -5.73 -4.80
C LEU A 107 6.46 -5.75 -4.40
N GLY A 108 6.23 -5.57 -3.11
CA GLY A 108 4.92 -5.32 -2.54
C GLY A 108 4.53 -3.85 -2.64
N LEU A 109 3.24 -3.62 -2.54
CA LEU A 109 2.62 -2.31 -2.47
C LEU A 109 1.76 -2.27 -1.22
N ALA A 110 1.82 -1.19 -0.47
CA ALA A 110 0.88 -0.91 0.61
C ALA A 110 0.49 0.57 0.58
N ALA A 111 -0.70 0.87 1.09
CA ALA A 111 -1.15 2.24 1.26
C ALA A 111 -2.10 2.36 2.45
N PHE A 112 -2.11 3.54 3.05
CA PHE A 112 -3.13 3.92 4.02
C PHE A 112 -3.55 5.37 3.83
N ALA A 113 -4.78 5.68 4.25
CA ALA A 113 -5.36 7.01 4.15
C ALA A 113 -6.45 7.17 5.22
N PRO A 114 -6.67 8.37 5.77
CA PRO A 114 -7.90 8.63 6.53
C PRO A 114 -9.12 8.52 5.62
N VAL A 115 -10.26 8.11 6.16
CA VAL A 115 -11.54 8.13 5.44
C VAL A 115 -12.18 9.51 5.64
N GLU A 116 -12.62 10.12 4.54
CA GLU A 116 -13.30 11.41 4.55
C GLU A 116 -14.56 11.35 5.42
N ASP A 117 -14.81 12.43 6.17
CA ASP A 117 -15.95 12.60 7.09
C ASP A 117 -16.10 11.57 8.23
N ALA A 118 -15.18 10.59 8.34
CA ALA A 118 -15.19 9.57 9.39
C ALA A 118 -14.02 9.77 10.34
N LYS A 119 -14.31 10.31 11.54
CA LYS A 119 -13.29 10.47 12.59
C LYS A 119 -12.77 9.11 13.01
N ASN A 120 -11.44 8.96 13.00
CA ASN A 120 -10.70 7.76 13.41
C ASN A 120 -10.80 6.54 12.47
N LEU A 121 -11.47 6.67 11.33
CA LEU A 121 -11.53 5.59 10.34
C LEU A 121 -10.45 5.79 9.29
N TYR A 122 -9.72 4.73 9.00
CA TYR A 122 -8.64 4.72 8.03
C TYR A 122 -8.78 3.56 7.07
N TYR A 123 -8.47 3.79 5.82
CA TYR A 123 -8.26 2.74 4.85
C TYR A 123 -6.82 2.25 4.94
N LEU A 124 -6.63 0.94 4.85
CA LEU A 124 -5.33 0.27 4.77
C LEU A 124 -5.42 -0.84 3.72
N GLU A 125 -4.48 -0.87 2.79
CA GLU A 125 -4.41 -1.93 1.80
C GLU A 125 -2.98 -2.38 1.54
N TYR A 126 -2.86 -3.59 1.03
CA TYR A 126 -1.60 -4.16 0.58
C TYR A 126 -1.81 -5.15 -0.58
N ILE A 127 -0.87 -5.15 -1.52
CA ILE A 127 -0.71 -6.12 -2.60
C ILE A 127 0.70 -6.68 -2.54
N TRP A 128 0.81 -8.00 -2.41
CA TRP A 128 2.08 -8.72 -2.29
C TRP A 128 2.42 -9.40 -3.60
N GLY A 129 3.38 -8.81 -4.31
CA GLY A 129 3.98 -9.37 -5.53
C GLY A 129 2.98 -9.67 -6.66
N GLY A 130 1.85 -8.96 -6.71
CA GLY A 130 0.79 -9.15 -7.70
C GLY A 130 -0.06 -10.42 -7.52
N ARG A 131 0.09 -11.15 -6.41
CA ARG A 131 -0.61 -12.43 -6.18
C ARG A 131 -1.72 -12.38 -5.16
N PHE A 132 -1.48 -11.64 -4.08
CA PHE A 132 -2.38 -11.57 -2.94
C PHE A 132 -2.57 -10.11 -2.59
N GLY A 133 -3.83 -9.70 -2.55
CA GLY A 133 -4.19 -8.36 -2.18
C GLY A 133 -5.23 -8.37 -1.08
N ARG A 134 -5.18 -7.37 -0.20
CA ARG A 134 -6.20 -7.18 0.83
C ARG A 134 -6.34 -5.70 1.16
N GLY A 135 -7.58 -5.26 1.31
CA GLY A 135 -7.94 -3.95 1.82
C GLY A 135 -8.80 -4.04 3.07
N HIS A 136 -8.64 -3.07 3.97
CA HIS A 136 -9.28 -2.96 5.26
C HIS A 136 -9.72 -1.54 5.55
N CYS A 137 -10.83 -1.40 6.24
CA CYS A 137 -11.09 -0.21 7.05
C CYS A 137 -10.70 -0.52 8.49
N VAL A 138 -9.91 0.37 9.08
CA VAL A 138 -9.38 0.29 10.43
C VAL A 138 -9.95 1.46 11.24
N ASP A 139 -10.79 1.15 12.23
CA ASP A 139 -11.27 2.13 13.20
C ASP A 139 -10.32 2.16 14.40
N ILE A 140 -9.61 3.28 14.55
CA ILE A 140 -8.68 3.53 15.63
C ILE A 140 -9.44 4.26 16.75
N GLY A 141 -10.23 3.53 17.54
CA GLY A 141 -11.08 4.09 18.61
C GLY A 141 -10.36 4.87 19.73
N ARG A 142 -10.60 4.56 21.01
CA ARG A 142 -9.88 5.21 22.14
C ARG A 142 -8.43 4.69 22.28
N GLY A 143 -7.60 4.90 21.25
CA GLY A 143 -6.19 4.48 21.21
C GLY A 143 -5.89 3.44 20.14
N LEU A 144 -4.63 3.41 19.68
CA LEU A 144 -4.10 2.46 18.68
C LEU A 144 -4.26 0.97 19.06
N ARG A 145 -4.45 0.67 20.35
CA ARG A 145 -4.62 -0.69 20.88
C ARG A 145 -6.01 -1.29 20.63
N HIS A 146 -6.99 -0.47 20.23
CA HIS A 146 -8.37 -0.89 19.99
C HIS A 146 -8.76 -0.81 18.51
N ALA A 147 -7.80 -1.02 17.60
CA ALA A 147 -8.04 -1.01 16.17
C ALA A 147 -8.98 -2.15 15.77
N VAL A 148 -10.16 -1.82 15.19
CA VAL A 148 -11.11 -2.79 14.66
C VAL A 148 -11.01 -2.82 13.14
N TRP A 149 -10.93 -4.03 12.58
CA TRP A 149 -10.64 -4.25 11.18
C TRP A 149 -11.87 -4.80 10.47
N LYS A 150 -12.29 -4.14 9.39
CA LYS A 150 -13.31 -4.65 8.48
C LYS A 150 -12.66 -4.87 7.11
N ASN A 151 -12.63 -6.12 6.64
CA ASN A 151 -12.16 -6.42 5.29
C ASN A 151 -13.06 -5.71 4.28
N VAL A 152 -12.43 -4.97 3.36
CA VAL A 152 -13.09 -4.32 2.24
C VAL A 152 -12.99 -5.21 1.01
N TRP A 153 -11.82 -5.82 0.79
CA TRP A 153 -11.61 -6.73 -0.33
C TRP A 153 -10.44 -7.70 -0.06
N VAL A 154 -10.44 -8.82 -0.77
CA VAL A 154 -9.34 -9.81 -0.85
C VAL A 154 -9.26 -10.28 -2.30
N SER A 155 -8.05 -10.40 -2.85
CA SER A 155 -7.80 -11.02 -4.16
C SER A 155 -6.76 -12.12 -4.05
#